data_AF-A0A8S9JGX3-F1
#
_entry.id   AF-A0A8S9JGX3-F1
#
_cell.length_a   1.000
_cell.length_b   1.000
_cell.length_c   1.000
_cell.angle_alpha   90.00
_cell.angle_beta   90.00
_cell.angle_gamma   90.00
#
_symmetry.space_group_name_H-M   'P 1'
#
loop_
_entity.id
_entity.type
_entity.pdbx_description
1 polymer ?
#
loop_
_entity_poly.entity_id
_entity_poly.type
_entity_poly.pdbx_seq_one_letter_code
_entity_poly.pdbx_strand_id
1 'polypeptide(L)'
;MAGGKIKIGINGFGRIGRLVARVVLQRDDVELVAVNDPFITTEYMTYMFKYDSVHGQWKHNELKVKDEKTLLFGEKPVTVFGIRNPEDIPWGEAGADFVVESTGVFTDKDKAAAHLKESEGKLKGILGYTEDDVVSTDFVGDSRSSIFDAKAGIALSDNFVKLVSWYDNEWGYSTRVVDLIVHMSKA
;
A
#
# COMPACT_ATOMS: atom_id res chain seq x y z
N MET A 1 17.75 12.27 -15.32
CA MET A 1 17.86 10.83 -15.01
C MET A 1 16.89 10.12 -15.93
N ALA A 2 17.32 9.16 -16.75
CA ALA A 2 16.41 8.43 -17.63
C ALA A 2 15.40 7.64 -16.76
N GLY A 3 14.10 7.85 -16.97
CA GLY A 3 13.04 7.51 -16.01
C GLY A 3 12.76 6.02 -15.89
N GLY A 4 13.30 5.38 -14.84
CA GLY A 4 12.90 4.05 -14.38
C GLY A 4 11.69 4.10 -13.45
N LYS A 5 11.00 2.96 -13.26
CA LYS A 5 9.94 2.83 -12.25
C LYS A 5 10.54 2.87 -10.85
N ILE A 6 9.84 3.46 -9.89
CA ILE A 6 10.26 3.49 -8.49
C ILE A 6 10.03 2.11 -7.87
N LYS A 7 11.07 1.52 -7.29
CA LYS A 7 11.06 0.15 -6.78
C LYS A 7 10.68 0.13 -5.32
N ILE A 8 9.69 -0.68 -4.98
CA ILE A 8 9.08 -0.74 -3.66
C ILE A 8 9.28 -2.13 -3.06
N GLY A 9 9.78 -2.17 -1.83
CA GLY A 9 9.77 -3.32 -0.93
C GLY A 9 8.63 -3.19 0.09
N ILE A 10 8.06 -4.31 0.54
CA ILE A 10 7.01 -4.32 1.57
C ILE A 10 7.42 -5.21 2.73
N ASN A 11 7.46 -4.65 3.94
CA ASN A 11 7.62 -5.40 5.18
C ASN A 11 6.26 -5.61 5.86
N GLY A 12 5.88 -6.87 6.07
CA GLY A 12 4.58 -7.29 6.57
C GLY A 12 3.55 -7.42 5.45
N PHE A 13 3.13 -8.65 5.13
CA PHE A 13 2.19 -8.91 4.03
C PHE A 13 0.75 -9.12 4.55
N GLY A 14 0.38 -8.27 5.51
CA GLY A 14 -0.94 -8.18 6.11
C GLY A 14 -1.95 -7.44 5.23
N ARG A 15 -3.01 -6.89 5.82
CA ARG A 15 -4.06 -6.16 5.07
C ARG A 15 -3.48 -5.01 4.25
N ILE A 16 -2.74 -4.10 4.90
CA ILE A 16 -2.14 -2.95 4.20
C ILE A 16 -1.08 -3.41 3.19
N GLY A 17 -0.14 -4.28 3.57
CA GLY A 17 0.90 -4.76 2.66
C GLY A 17 0.36 -5.39 1.37
N ARG A 18 -0.70 -6.22 1.46
CA ARG A 18 -1.33 -6.80 0.26
C ARG A 18 -2.03 -5.77 -0.61
N LEU A 19 -2.72 -4.80 -0.03
CA LEU A 19 -3.41 -3.77 -0.79
C LEU A 19 -2.43 -2.76 -1.41
N VAL A 20 -1.34 -2.42 -0.73
CA VAL A 20 -0.23 -1.67 -1.32
C VAL A 20 0.32 -2.42 -2.53
N ALA A 21 0.57 -3.73 -2.43
CA ALA A 21 0.98 -4.53 -3.59
C ALA A 21 -0.05 -4.49 -4.73
N ARG A 22 -1.34 -4.60 -4.44
CA ARG A 22 -2.41 -4.47 -5.46
C ARG A 22 -2.42 -3.10 -6.13
N VAL A 23 -2.19 -2.01 -5.39
CA VAL A 23 -2.09 -0.65 -5.94
C VAL A 23 -0.85 -0.51 -6.82
N VAL A 24 0.31 -0.98 -6.35
CA VAL A 24 1.58 -0.92 -7.10
C VAL A 24 1.47 -1.67 -8.43
N LEU A 25 0.84 -2.84 -8.45
CA LEU A 25 0.66 -3.65 -9.66
C LEU A 25 -0.29 -3.05 -10.70
N GLN A 26 -1.07 -2.04 -10.32
CA GLN A 26 -1.99 -1.32 -11.21
C GLN A 26 -1.40 0.00 -11.73
N ARG A 27 -0.15 0.30 -11.40
CA ARG A 27 0.50 1.56 -11.72
C ARG A 27 1.71 1.36 -12.63
N ASP A 28 1.92 2.33 -13.51
CA ASP A 28 3.03 2.29 -14.46
C ASP A 28 4.30 3.00 -13.97
N ASP A 29 4.18 3.84 -12.94
CA ASP A 29 5.27 4.65 -12.37
C ASP A 29 6.03 3.97 -11.21
N VAL A 30 5.51 2.85 -10.70
CA VAL A 30 6.09 2.08 -9.58
C VAL A 30 6.21 0.60 -9.93
N GLU A 31 7.06 -0.12 -9.19
CA GLU A 31 7.31 -1.54 -9.33
C GLU A 31 7.49 -2.21 -7.97
N LEU A 32 6.83 -3.35 -7.76
CA LEU A 32 7.04 -4.18 -6.58
C LEU A 32 8.24 -5.08 -6.83
N VAL A 33 9.25 -5.03 -5.97
CA VAL A 33 10.48 -5.83 -6.13
C VAL A 33 10.68 -6.87 -5.05
N ALA A 34 10.19 -6.60 -3.83
CA ALA A 34 10.30 -7.56 -2.75
C ALA A 34 9.17 -7.45 -1.71
N VAL A 35 8.89 -8.57 -1.05
CA VAL A 35 8.00 -8.65 0.10
C VAL A 35 8.69 -9.45 1.22
N ASN A 36 8.52 -9.04 2.47
CA ASN A 36 9.00 -9.77 3.64
C ASN A 36 7.83 -10.09 4.58
N ASP A 37 7.68 -11.36 4.93
CA ASP A 37 6.82 -11.76 6.05
C ASP A 37 7.33 -13.08 6.66
N PRO A 38 7.84 -13.07 7.90
CA PRO A 38 8.44 -14.26 8.51
C PRO A 38 7.42 -15.29 9.00
N PHE A 39 6.12 -15.06 8.80
CA PHE A 39 5.06 -15.90 9.34
C PHE A 39 4.26 -16.66 8.28
N ILE A 40 4.52 -16.44 6.99
CA ILE A 40 3.76 -17.05 5.89
C ILE A 40 4.67 -17.46 4.72
N THR A 41 4.33 -18.56 4.04
CA THR A 41 5.08 -19.07 2.86
C THR A 41 4.61 -18.43 1.56
N THR A 42 5.34 -18.62 0.46
CA THR A 42 4.96 -18.10 -0.86
C THR A 42 3.63 -18.67 -1.36
N GLU A 43 3.30 -19.92 -1.04
CA GLU A 43 2.01 -20.53 -1.35
C GLU A 43 0.88 -19.82 -0.58
N TYR A 44 1.09 -19.56 0.70
CA TYR A 44 0.08 -18.91 1.52
C TYR A 44 -0.09 -17.44 1.17
N MET A 45 1.01 -16.72 0.89
CA MET A 45 0.99 -15.37 0.31
C MET A 45 0.15 -15.34 -0.97
N THR A 46 0.35 -16.32 -1.87
CA THR A 46 -0.39 -16.41 -3.14
C THR A 46 -1.89 -16.57 -2.90
N TYR A 47 -2.28 -17.46 -1.98
CA TYR A 47 -3.68 -17.65 -1.61
C TYR A 47 -4.30 -16.36 -1.05
N MET A 48 -3.65 -15.74 -0.05
CA MET A 48 -4.13 -14.52 0.60
C MET A 48 -4.18 -13.32 -0.33
N PHE A 49 -3.30 -13.26 -1.33
CA PHE A 49 -3.33 -12.21 -2.34
C PHE A 49 -4.45 -12.43 -3.36
N LYS A 50 -4.65 -13.67 -3.80
CA LYS A 50 -5.65 -14.03 -4.82
C LYS A 50 -7.08 -13.83 -4.31
N TYR A 51 -7.36 -14.15 -3.05
CA TYR A 51 -8.68 -14.05 -2.45
C TYR A 51 -8.69 -13.03 -1.31
N ASP A 52 -9.41 -11.93 -1.54
CA ASP A 52 -9.67 -10.93 -0.50
C ASP A 52 -11.18 -10.81 -0.27
N SER A 53 -11.60 -10.87 0.99
CA SER A 53 -13.02 -10.90 1.36
C SER A 53 -13.70 -9.54 1.18
N VAL A 54 -12.95 -8.44 1.20
CA VAL A 54 -13.47 -7.07 1.08
C VAL A 54 -13.28 -6.58 -0.35
N HIS A 55 -12.06 -6.70 -0.88
CA HIS A 55 -11.67 -6.16 -2.19
C HIS A 55 -11.78 -7.18 -3.33
N GLY A 56 -12.37 -8.34 -3.05
CA GLY A 56 -12.62 -9.41 -4.01
C GLY A 56 -11.36 -10.11 -4.52
N GLN A 57 -11.59 -11.00 -5.50
CA GLN A 57 -10.52 -11.76 -6.13
C GLN A 57 -9.63 -10.86 -6.99
N TRP A 58 -8.33 -11.17 -7.03
CA TRP A 58 -7.41 -10.53 -7.96
C TRP A 58 -7.71 -10.96 -9.41
N LYS A 59 -7.99 -9.98 -10.29
CA LYS A 59 -8.47 -10.21 -11.67
C LYS A 59 -7.53 -9.73 -12.78
N HIS A 60 -6.37 -9.18 -12.43
CA HIS A 60 -5.44 -8.63 -13.43
C HIS A 60 -4.46 -9.72 -13.88
N ASN A 61 -3.23 -9.73 -13.37
CA ASN A 61 -2.19 -10.65 -13.81
C ASN A 61 -2.24 -11.96 -13.02
N GLU A 62 -1.88 -13.08 -13.65
CA GLU A 62 -1.77 -14.35 -12.95
C GLU A 62 -0.67 -14.29 -11.88
N LEU A 63 -0.97 -14.75 -10.66
CA LEU A 63 0.03 -14.89 -9.58
C LEU A 63 0.48 -16.34 -9.49
N LYS A 64 1.79 -16.59 -9.65
CA LYS A 64 2.40 -17.92 -9.53
C LYS A 64 3.48 -17.94 -8.46
N VAL A 65 3.58 -19.07 -7.77
CA VAL A 65 4.79 -19.39 -7.00
C VAL A 65 5.83 -19.93 -7.97
N LYS A 66 7.01 -19.30 -8.01
CA LYS A 66 8.16 -19.84 -8.75
C LYS A 66 8.97 -20.78 -7.86
N ASP A 67 9.25 -20.33 -6.64
CA ASP A 67 9.97 -21.06 -5.61
C ASP A 67 9.68 -20.46 -4.22
N GLU A 68 10.31 -20.99 -3.17
CA GLU A 68 10.13 -20.55 -1.77
C GLU A 68 10.54 -19.09 -1.52
N LYS A 69 11.28 -18.47 -2.44
CA LYS A 69 11.80 -17.09 -2.32
C LYS A 69 11.35 -16.18 -3.45
N THR A 70 10.44 -16.63 -4.32
CA THR A 70 10.06 -15.88 -5.50
C THR A 70 8.60 -16.10 -5.88
N LEU A 71 7.86 -14.98 -5.99
CA LEU A 71 6.54 -14.91 -6.60
C LEU A 71 6.63 -14.30 -7.99
N LEU A 72 5.76 -14.70 -8.90
CA LEU A 72 5.60 -14.11 -10.23
C LEU A 72 4.25 -13.43 -10.34
N PHE A 73 4.26 -12.10 -10.52
CA PHE A 73 3.06 -11.33 -10.84
C PHE A 73 3.00 -11.11 -12.35
N GLY A 74 2.30 -11.99 -13.06
CA GLY A 74 2.46 -12.19 -14.49
C GLY A 74 3.83 -12.82 -14.78
N GLU A 75 4.67 -12.12 -15.54
CA GLU A 75 6.04 -12.54 -15.81
C GLU A 75 7.07 -11.89 -14.87
N LYS A 76 6.64 -10.94 -14.04
CA LYS A 76 7.54 -10.15 -13.20
C LYS A 76 7.89 -10.89 -11.90
N PRO A 77 9.17 -11.15 -11.62
CA PRO A 77 9.59 -11.76 -10.37
C PRO A 77 9.61 -10.75 -9.23
N VAL A 78 9.11 -11.17 -8.07
CA VAL A 78 9.16 -10.46 -6.80
C VAL A 78 9.82 -11.36 -5.77
N THR A 79 10.89 -10.87 -5.15
CA THR A 79 11.62 -11.61 -4.13
C THR A 79 10.81 -11.70 -2.84
N VAL A 80 10.83 -12.86 -2.20
CA VAL A 80 10.18 -13.10 -0.92
C VAL A 80 11.23 -13.39 0.15
N PHE A 81 11.15 -12.63 1.23
CA PHE A 81 11.92 -12.82 2.44
C PHE A 81 11.02 -13.34 3.58
N GLY A 82 11.62 -14.09 4.49
CA GLY A 82 10.98 -14.59 5.72
C GLY A 82 11.79 -14.22 6.95
N ILE A 83 12.31 -12.99 6.99
CA ILE A 83 13.28 -12.52 7.97
C ILE A 83 12.56 -11.71 9.05
N ARG A 84 12.84 -12.02 10.32
CA ARG A 84 12.20 -11.35 11.47
C ARG A 84 12.83 -10.01 11.82
N ASN A 85 14.15 -9.92 11.73
CA ASN A 85 14.88 -8.71 12.09
C ASN A 85 14.95 -7.77 10.86
N PRO A 86 14.36 -6.57 10.92
CA PRO A 86 14.40 -5.55 9.87
C PRO A 86 15.76 -5.30 9.23
N GLU A 87 16.82 -5.28 10.05
CA GLU A 87 18.18 -4.92 9.66
C GLU A 87 18.84 -5.98 8.77
N ASP A 88 18.37 -7.22 8.86
CA ASP A 88 18.93 -8.37 8.13
C ASP A 88 18.26 -8.56 6.75
N ILE A 89 17.25 -7.74 6.42
CA ILE A 89 16.52 -7.87 5.15
C ILE A 89 17.33 -7.20 4.03
N PRO A 90 17.73 -7.94 2.98
CA PRO A 90 18.65 -7.41 1.95
C PRO A 90 17.89 -6.61 0.88
N TRP A 91 17.26 -5.49 1.29
CA TRP A 91 16.49 -4.63 0.39
C TRP A 91 17.30 -4.09 -0.79
N GLY A 92 18.59 -3.79 -0.56
CA GLY A 92 19.51 -3.34 -1.61
C GLY A 92 19.78 -4.38 -2.68
N GLU A 93 19.83 -5.68 -2.32
CA GLU A 93 19.99 -6.76 -3.31
C GLU A 93 18.72 -6.98 -4.13
N ALA A 94 17.55 -6.76 -3.53
CA ALA A 94 16.27 -6.72 -4.25
C ALA A 94 16.09 -5.44 -5.08
N GLY A 95 16.93 -4.42 -4.86
CA GLY A 95 16.88 -3.13 -5.55
C GLY A 95 15.70 -2.25 -5.15
N ALA A 96 15.22 -2.34 -3.90
CA ALA A 96 14.15 -1.48 -3.42
C ALA A 96 14.67 -0.05 -3.15
N ASP A 97 13.98 0.96 -3.72
CA ASP A 97 14.23 2.38 -3.45
C ASP A 97 13.50 2.83 -2.18
N PHE A 98 12.31 2.27 -1.93
CA PHE A 98 11.49 2.55 -0.74
C PHE A 98 11.00 1.26 -0.10
N VAL A 99 10.92 1.26 1.23
CA VAL A 99 10.33 0.15 2.01
C VAL A 99 9.05 0.61 2.70
N VAL A 100 7.96 -0.11 2.47
CA VAL A 100 6.70 0.07 3.16
C VAL A 100 6.69 -0.79 4.42
N GLU A 101 6.84 -0.15 5.58
CA GLU A 101 6.73 -0.81 6.88
C GLU A 101 5.25 -0.93 7.28
N SER A 102 4.70 -2.14 7.19
CA SER A 102 3.28 -2.43 7.45
C SER A 102 3.06 -3.64 8.36
N THR A 103 4.08 -4.01 9.15
CA THR A 103 3.99 -5.06 10.19
C THR A 103 3.18 -4.60 11.40
N GLY A 104 3.17 -3.28 11.67
CA GLY A 104 2.57 -2.70 12.87
C GLY A 104 3.42 -2.81 14.14
N VAL A 105 4.64 -3.35 14.05
CA VAL A 105 5.56 -3.54 15.18
C VAL A 105 6.66 -2.46 15.21
N PHE A 106 7.15 -2.05 14.04
CA PHE A 106 8.22 -1.07 13.88
C PHE A 106 7.67 0.35 13.65
N THR A 107 6.86 0.84 14.59
CA THR A 107 6.09 2.10 14.44
C THR A 107 6.75 3.35 15.03
N ASP A 108 7.92 3.20 15.66
CA ASP A 108 8.72 4.33 16.12
C ASP A 108 9.91 4.61 15.20
N LYS A 109 10.45 5.83 15.30
CA LYS A 109 11.51 6.31 14.40
C LYS A 109 12.73 5.41 14.41
N ASP A 110 13.17 4.96 15.57
CA ASP A 110 14.42 4.20 15.70
C ASP A 110 14.24 2.78 15.13
N LYS A 111 13.07 2.17 15.37
CA LYS A 111 12.69 0.88 14.80
C LYS A 111 12.46 0.91 13.30
N ALA A 112 11.84 1.96 12.77
CA ALA A 112 11.68 2.14 11.33
C ALA A 112 13.02 2.55 10.67
N ALA A 113 13.89 3.27 11.38
CA ALA A 113 15.22 3.64 10.92
C ALA A 113 16.16 2.44 10.73
N ALA A 114 15.85 1.30 11.34
CA ALA A 114 16.46 0.02 11.00
C ALA A 114 16.33 -0.31 9.49
N HIS A 115 15.30 0.22 8.81
CA HIS A 115 15.16 0.16 7.35
C HIS A 115 15.81 1.35 6.63
N LEU A 116 15.85 2.53 7.26
CA LEU A 116 16.10 3.83 6.63
C LEU A 116 17.54 4.34 6.77
N LYS A 117 18.52 3.53 6.38
CA LYS A 117 19.81 4.13 6.02
C LYS A 117 19.74 5.07 4.80
N GLU A 118 18.59 5.23 4.13
CA GLU A 118 18.43 6.05 2.90
C GLU A 118 17.00 6.61 2.64
N SER A 119 16.77 7.91 2.89
CA SER A 119 15.83 8.82 2.16
C SER A 119 14.41 9.14 2.68
N GLU A 120 14.01 10.41 2.44
CA GLU A 120 12.80 11.11 2.89
C GLU A 120 12.09 11.88 1.73
N GLY A 121 10.78 12.19 1.85
CA GLY A 121 10.10 13.25 1.05
C GLY A 121 8.54 13.34 1.09
N LYS A 122 7.98 14.47 0.60
CA LYS A 122 6.57 15.01 0.66
C LYS A 122 5.43 14.32 -0.12
N LEU A 123 4.27 14.95 -0.42
CA LEU A 123 2.99 14.37 -0.95
C LEU A 123 2.24 15.21 -2.02
N LYS A 124 1.36 14.61 -2.86
CA LYS A 124 0.12 15.26 -3.41
C LYS A 124 -0.94 14.26 -3.99
N GLY A 125 -2.24 14.34 -3.59
CA GLY A 125 -3.38 13.58 -4.19
C GLY A 125 -4.58 13.14 -3.29
N ILE A 126 -5.00 13.90 -2.27
CA ILE A 126 -5.59 13.31 -1.04
C ILE A 126 -7.14 13.41 -0.87
N LEU A 127 -7.84 14.40 -1.43
CA LEU A 127 -9.23 14.77 -1.04
C LEU A 127 -10.28 14.65 -2.17
N GLY A 128 -11.50 14.18 -1.86
CA GLY A 128 -12.68 14.08 -2.74
C GLY A 128 -13.99 14.64 -2.14
N TYR A 129 -15.06 14.63 -2.94
CA TYR A 129 -16.37 15.27 -2.65
C TYR A 129 -17.54 14.45 -3.24
N THR A 130 -18.71 14.42 -2.58
CA THR A 130 -19.97 13.80 -3.08
C THR A 130 -21.25 14.48 -2.54
N GLU A 131 -22.35 14.39 -3.31
CA GLU A 131 -23.71 14.83 -2.93
C GLU A 131 -24.76 13.69 -3.03
N ASP A 132 -24.34 12.46 -3.34
CA ASP A 132 -25.24 11.31 -3.45
C ASP A 132 -25.67 10.77 -2.07
N ASP A 133 -26.80 10.06 -2.01
CA ASP A 133 -27.26 9.41 -0.76
C ASP A 133 -26.48 8.09 -0.55
N VAL A 134 -25.27 8.23 -0.03
CA VAL A 134 -24.24 7.18 0.06
C VAL A 134 -24.22 6.47 1.42
N VAL A 135 -23.73 5.24 1.42
CA VAL A 135 -23.41 4.45 2.61
C VAL A 135 -21.99 3.87 2.51
N SER A 136 -21.50 3.24 3.57
CA SER A 136 -20.09 2.80 3.66
C SER A 136 -19.65 1.86 2.52
N THR A 137 -20.53 1.00 2.02
CA THR A 137 -20.21 0.03 0.96
C THR A 137 -19.91 0.67 -0.38
N ASP A 138 -20.42 1.89 -0.62
CA ASP A 138 -20.22 2.61 -1.88
C ASP A 138 -18.77 3.09 -2.06
N PHE A 139 -17.99 3.08 -0.96
CA PHE A 139 -16.59 3.53 -0.93
C PHE A 139 -15.58 2.39 -0.86
N VAL A 140 -16.01 1.12 -0.88
CA VAL A 140 -15.05 -0.01 -0.85
C VAL A 140 -14.20 0.02 -2.12
N GLY A 141 -12.88 0.09 -1.95
CA GLY A 141 -11.93 0.25 -3.06
C GLY A 141 -11.80 1.69 -3.57
N ASP A 142 -12.40 2.67 -2.89
CA ASP A 142 -12.20 4.08 -3.24
C ASP A 142 -10.80 4.53 -2.84
N SER A 143 -10.05 5.04 -3.82
CA SER A 143 -8.66 5.39 -3.63
C SER A 143 -8.46 6.76 -2.97
N ARG A 144 -9.50 7.51 -2.62
CA ARG A 144 -9.42 8.84 -1.99
C ARG A 144 -9.28 8.71 -0.47
N SER A 145 -8.57 9.63 0.19
CA SER A 145 -8.35 9.55 1.64
C SER A 145 -9.46 10.14 2.49
N SER A 146 -10.33 10.91 1.86
CA SER A 146 -11.41 11.61 2.50
C SER A 146 -12.38 12.01 1.39
N ILE A 147 -13.64 11.61 1.52
CA ILE A 147 -14.72 11.95 0.60
C ILE A 147 -15.78 12.69 1.41
N PHE A 148 -15.84 14.01 1.25
CA PHE A 148 -16.82 14.83 1.97
C PHE A 148 -18.24 14.53 1.48
N ASP A 149 -19.13 14.25 2.44
CA ASP A 149 -20.54 13.98 2.23
C ASP A 149 -21.35 15.23 2.55
N ALA A 150 -21.79 15.93 1.50
CA ALA A 150 -22.48 17.20 1.63
C ALA A 150 -23.86 17.08 2.28
N LYS A 151 -24.53 15.94 2.14
CA LYS A 151 -25.89 15.72 2.63
C LYS A 151 -25.94 15.16 4.05
N ALA A 152 -24.91 14.44 4.49
CA ALA A 152 -24.82 13.93 5.85
C ALA A 152 -24.31 14.97 6.87
N GLY A 153 -23.67 16.04 6.39
CA GLY A 153 -23.29 17.18 7.21
C GLY A 153 -24.49 18.01 7.69
N ILE A 154 -24.37 18.65 8.85
CA ILE A 154 -25.40 19.55 9.39
C ILE A 154 -24.77 20.81 9.99
N ALA A 155 -25.45 21.94 9.84
CA ALA A 155 -25.09 23.20 10.49
C ALA A 155 -26.12 23.55 11.56
N LEU A 156 -25.67 23.88 12.78
CA LEU A 156 -26.53 24.40 13.84
C LEU A 156 -26.59 25.93 13.80
N SER A 157 -25.48 26.57 13.40
CA SER A 157 -25.36 28.01 13.19
C SER A 157 -24.26 28.30 12.16
N ASP A 158 -24.12 29.55 11.75
CA ASP A 158 -23.09 30.02 10.80
C ASP A 158 -21.65 29.72 11.26
N ASN A 159 -21.45 29.43 12.55
CA ASN A 159 -20.14 29.15 13.13
C ASN A 159 -20.05 27.77 13.80
N PHE A 160 -21.08 26.94 13.69
CA PHE A 160 -21.10 25.62 14.30
C PHE A 160 -21.68 24.56 13.36
N VAL A 161 -20.79 23.75 12.80
CA VAL A 161 -21.11 22.73 11.79
C VAL A 161 -20.54 21.38 12.15
N LYS A 162 -21.24 20.31 11.77
CA LYS A 162 -20.77 18.93 11.73
C LYS A 162 -20.59 18.55 10.27
N LEU A 163 -19.35 18.28 9.89
CA LEU A 163 -19.01 17.75 8.57
C LEU A 163 -18.87 16.23 8.65
N VAL A 164 -19.33 15.53 7.63
CA VAL A 164 -19.18 14.08 7.50
C VAL A 164 -18.26 13.80 6.32
N SER A 165 -17.31 12.88 6.51
CA SER A 165 -16.43 12.43 5.45
C SER A 165 -16.19 10.93 5.56
N TRP A 166 -16.24 10.25 4.42
CA TRP A 166 -16.00 8.82 4.27
C TRP A 166 -14.56 8.55 3.84
N TYR A 167 -14.06 7.36 4.15
CA TYR A 167 -12.79 6.86 3.61
C TYR A 167 -12.74 5.34 3.72
N ASP A 168 -12.24 4.68 2.68
CA ASP A 168 -11.80 3.30 2.79
C ASP A 168 -10.47 3.29 3.57
N ASN A 169 -10.54 2.87 4.82
CA ASN A 169 -9.39 2.83 5.72
C ASN A 169 -8.29 1.88 5.26
N GLU A 170 -8.56 0.95 4.34
CA GLU A 170 -7.56 0.03 3.80
C GLU A 170 -7.07 0.51 2.43
N TRP A 171 -7.98 0.70 1.47
CA TRP A 171 -7.61 1.02 0.08
C TRP A 171 -7.16 2.47 -0.12
N GLY A 172 -7.89 3.43 0.47
CA GLY A 172 -7.55 4.84 0.42
C GLY A 172 -6.19 5.11 1.07
N TYR A 173 -5.92 4.47 2.22
CA TYR A 173 -4.62 4.55 2.89
C TYR A 173 -3.50 3.89 2.08
N SER A 174 -3.71 2.68 1.56
CA SER A 174 -2.72 1.98 0.73
C SER A 174 -2.35 2.79 -0.50
N THR A 175 -3.30 3.50 -1.10
CA THR A 175 -3.02 4.40 -2.23
C THR A 175 -2.15 5.58 -1.81
N ARG A 176 -2.41 6.19 -0.64
CA ARG A 176 -1.57 7.30 -0.14
C ARG A 176 -0.14 6.88 0.17
N VAL A 177 0.07 5.65 0.64
CA VAL A 177 1.43 5.13 0.85
C VAL A 177 2.21 5.15 -0.47
N VAL A 178 1.59 4.70 -1.57
CA VAL A 178 2.23 4.71 -2.89
C VAL A 178 2.40 6.14 -3.42
N ASP A 179 1.42 7.03 -3.22
CA ASP A 179 1.53 8.44 -3.63
C ASP A 179 2.63 9.20 -2.88
N LEU A 180 2.80 8.90 -1.58
CA LEU A 180 3.89 9.43 -0.77
C LEU A 180 5.22 9.04 -1.38
N ILE A 181 5.44 7.74 -1.63
CA ILE A 181 6.66 7.22 -2.26
C ILE A 181 6.96 7.95 -3.58
N VAL A 182 5.97 8.07 -4.46
CA VAL A 182 6.10 8.73 -5.76
C VAL A 182 6.44 10.21 -5.65
N HIS A 183 6.01 10.87 -4.58
CA HIS A 183 6.41 12.24 -4.34
C HIS A 183 7.80 12.32 -3.70
N MET A 184 8.13 11.46 -2.73
CA MET A 184 9.46 11.46 -2.10
C MET A 184 10.56 11.26 -3.15
N SER A 185 10.32 10.38 -4.13
CA SER A 185 11.28 10.08 -5.20
C SER A 185 11.50 11.21 -6.21
N LYS A 186 10.66 12.25 -6.20
CA LYS A 186 10.76 13.42 -7.09
C LYS A 186 11.43 14.62 -6.43
N ALA A 187 11.66 14.56 -5.11
CA ALA A 187 12.34 15.59 -4.33
C ALA A 187 13.86 15.48 -4.47
#